data_AF-A0A9D0KJT2-F1
#
_entry.id   AF-A0A9D0KJT2-F1
#
_cell.length_a   1.000
_cell.length_b   1.000
_cell.length_c   1.000
_cell.angle_alpha   90.00
_cell.angle_beta   90.00
_cell.angle_gamma   90.00
#
_symmetry.space_group_name_H-M   'P 1'
#
loop_
_entity.id
_entity.type
_entity.pdbx_description
1 polymer ?
#
loop_
_entity_poly.entity_id
_entity_poly.type
_entity_poly.pdbx_seq_one_letter_code
_entity_poly.pdbx_strand_id
1 'polypeptide(L)'
;MRRYKWWASWLILWAFFAHVLFIARATSMTIDEGLHIASGYTIWRTGDYRLIEEHPPVVKLWLAIPVLPLAGLPDPTELPAWEEAATTERTESLPLLHMAQQLLYPSLPVDRWLIPARAMSALLGCLLLAVILRWARERVGIKMGLAATLLA
;
A
#
# COMPACT_ATOMS: atom_id res chain seq x y z
N MET A 1 -37.60 2.91 7.27
CA MET A 1 -36.90 2.08 6.25
C MET A 1 -35.46 2.57 5.91
N ARG A 2 -34.66 3.06 6.88
CA ARG A 2 -33.40 3.79 6.57
C ARG A 2 -32.10 3.09 7.03
N ARG A 3 -32.15 2.13 7.96
CA ARG A 3 -30.96 1.45 8.54
C ARG A 3 -30.44 0.26 7.73
N TYR A 4 -31.32 -0.55 7.12
CA TYR A 4 -30.92 -1.76 6.40
C TYR A 4 -30.06 -1.51 5.14
N LYS A 5 -30.18 -0.32 4.51
CA LYS A 5 -29.44 0.01 3.28
C LYS A 5 -27.94 0.23 3.51
N TRP A 6 -27.52 0.54 4.73
CA TRP A 6 -26.10 0.75 5.06
C TRP A 6 -25.36 -0.56 5.26
N TRP A 7 -26.06 -1.61 5.71
CA TRP A 7 -25.44 -2.90 6.00
C TRP A 7 -24.96 -3.58 4.73
N ALA A 8 -25.71 -3.46 3.63
CA ALA A 8 -25.27 -3.92 2.31
C ALA A 8 -23.99 -3.22 1.83
N SER A 9 -23.84 -1.92 2.11
CA SER A 9 -22.63 -1.14 1.79
C SER A 9 -21.43 -1.61 2.59
N TRP A 10 -21.61 -1.84 3.90
CA TRP A 10 -20.54 -2.41 4.71
C TRP A 10 -20.17 -3.82 4.29
N LEU A 11 -21.17 -4.64 3.96
CA LEU A 11 -20.95 -6.02 3.52
C LEU A 11 -20.13 -6.08 2.23
N ILE A 12 -20.44 -5.25 1.23
CA ILE A 12 -19.67 -5.24 -0.03
C ILE A 12 -18.24 -4.75 0.17
N LEU A 13 -18.02 -3.72 0.99
CA LEU A 13 -16.67 -3.23 1.30
C LEU A 13 -15.86 -4.29 2.08
N TRP A 14 -16.48 -4.97 3.03
CA TRP A 14 -15.86 -6.08 3.76
C TRP A 14 -15.56 -7.26 2.85
N ALA A 15 -16.48 -7.62 1.95
CA ALA A 15 -16.27 -8.69 0.99
C ALA A 15 -15.11 -8.38 0.05
N PHE A 16 -15.04 -7.14 -0.48
CA PHE A 16 -13.92 -6.67 -1.28
C PHE A 16 -12.59 -6.74 -0.50
N PHE A 17 -12.55 -6.17 0.71
CA PHE A 17 -11.35 -6.18 1.54
C PHE A 17 -10.87 -7.60 1.85
N ALA A 18 -11.78 -8.49 2.25
CA ALA A 18 -11.47 -9.89 2.53
C ALA A 18 -10.99 -10.63 1.28
N HIS A 19 -11.58 -10.35 0.12
CA HIS A 19 -11.17 -10.95 -1.15
C HIS A 19 -9.76 -10.51 -1.55
N VAL A 20 -9.46 -9.21 -1.47
CA VAL A 20 -8.12 -8.68 -1.75
C VAL A 20 -7.09 -9.29 -0.79
N LEU A 21 -7.40 -9.38 0.50
CA LEU A 21 -6.49 -10.02 1.47
C LEU A 21 -6.30 -11.52 1.26
N PHE A 22 -7.34 -12.22 0.80
CA PHE A 22 -7.23 -13.63 0.45
C PHE A 22 -6.27 -13.82 -0.74
N ILE A 23 -6.44 -13.02 -1.81
CA ILE A 23 -5.55 -13.04 -2.97
C ILE A 23 -4.12 -12.62 -2.57
N ALA A 24 -3.98 -11.60 -1.73
CA ALA A 24 -2.71 -11.12 -1.20
C ALA A 24 -1.90 -12.19 -0.45
N ARG A 25 -2.52 -13.28 0.00
CA ARG A 25 -1.83 -14.42 0.61
C ARG A 25 -1.51 -15.54 -0.38
N ALA A 26 -2.18 -15.54 -1.53
CA ALA A 26 -2.07 -16.58 -2.54
C ALA A 26 -1.14 -16.18 -3.71
N THR A 27 -0.71 -14.91 -3.78
CA THR A 27 0.13 -14.39 -4.86
C THR A 27 1.52 -14.00 -4.37
N SER A 28 2.52 -14.26 -5.23
CA SER A 28 3.88 -13.78 -5.05
C SER A 28 3.94 -12.25 -5.02
N MET A 29 5.03 -11.73 -4.47
CA MET A 29 5.33 -10.30 -4.44
C MET A 29 5.72 -9.78 -5.84
N THR A 30 5.31 -8.56 -6.17
CA THR A 30 5.80 -7.83 -7.36
C THR A 30 6.98 -6.91 -6.99
N ILE A 31 7.71 -6.42 -8.00
CA ILE A 31 8.86 -5.53 -7.77
C ILE A 31 8.42 -4.25 -7.06
N ASP A 32 7.35 -3.61 -7.54
CA ASP A 32 6.88 -2.31 -7.05
C ASP A 32 6.45 -2.33 -5.57
N GLU A 33 5.96 -3.47 -5.08
CA GLU A 33 5.59 -3.62 -3.67
C GLU A 33 6.78 -3.40 -2.75
N GLY A 34 7.92 -4.00 -3.07
CA GLY A 34 9.17 -3.78 -2.34
C GLY A 34 9.63 -2.33 -2.42
N LEU A 35 9.58 -1.72 -3.60
CA LEU A 35 10.02 -0.34 -3.84
C LEU A 35 9.20 0.67 -3.04
N HIS A 36 7.87 0.59 -3.11
CA HIS A 36 6.98 1.52 -2.41
C HIS A 36 7.09 1.40 -0.89
N ILE A 37 7.17 0.17 -0.37
CA ILE A 37 7.30 -0.07 1.07
C ILE A 37 8.66 0.42 1.56
N ALA A 38 9.75 0.10 0.85
CA ALA A 38 11.09 0.52 1.23
C ALA A 38 11.21 2.04 1.22
N SER A 39 10.76 2.70 0.15
CA SER A 39 10.75 4.17 0.05
C SER A 39 9.95 4.82 1.18
N GLY A 40 8.74 4.34 1.45
CA GLY A 40 7.92 4.87 2.54
C GLY A 40 8.58 4.70 3.91
N TYR A 41 9.16 3.53 4.17
CA TYR A 41 9.84 3.24 5.43
C TYR A 41 11.09 4.10 5.62
N THR A 42 11.93 4.25 4.58
CA THR A 42 13.14 5.08 4.67
C THR A 42 12.79 6.54 4.92
N ILE A 43 11.76 7.08 4.25
CA ILE A 43 11.29 8.46 4.50
C ILE A 43 10.78 8.61 5.94
N TRP A 44 10.00 7.66 6.46
CA TRP A 44 9.54 7.71 7.85
C TRP A 44 10.68 7.69 8.87
N ARG A 45 11.75 6.94 8.58
CA ARG A 45 12.90 6.78 9.50
C ARG A 45 13.89 7.94 9.45
N THR A 46 14.01 8.60 8.31
CA THR A 46 15.07 9.58 8.06
C THR A 46 14.56 11.00 7.81
N GLY A 47 13.32 11.16 7.38
CA GLY A 47 12.78 12.42 6.85
C GLY A 47 13.36 12.81 5.48
N ASP A 48 14.18 11.96 4.87
CA ASP A 48 14.83 12.22 3.59
C ASP A 48 14.07 11.58 2.43
N TYR A 49 13.90 12.36 1.37
CA TYR A 49 13.12 12.05 0.19
C TYR A 49 13.98 11.58 -1.00
N ARG A 50 15.28 11.28 -0.80
CA ARG A 50 16.21 10.87 -1.86
C ARG A 50 15.84 9.55 -2.55
N LEU A 51 15.21 8.63 -1.83
CA LEU A 51 14.83 7.30 -2.31
C LEU A 51 13.39 7.32 -2.81
N ILE A 52 13.10 8.21 -3.76
CA ILE A 52 11.77 8.41 -4.34
C ILE A 52 11.91 8.37 -5.86
N GLU A 53 11.32 7.35 -6.46
CA GLU A 53 11.01 7.31 -7.90
C GLU A 53 9.95 8.35 -8.30
N GLU A 54 9.48 8.31 -9.54
CA GLU A 54 8.58 9.28 -10.21
C GLU A 54 7.28 9.65 -9.46
N HIS A 55 6.79 8.79 -8.55
CA HIS A 55 5.51 8.99 -7.87
C HIS A 55 5.63 9.77 -6.54
N PRO A 56 4.68 10.69 -6.23
CA PRO A 56 4.62 11.37 -4.94
C PRO A 56 4.59 10.41 -3.74
N PRO A 57 5.13 10.81 -2.57
CA PRO A 57 5.41 9.90 -1.46
C PRO A 57 4.18 9.45 -0.66
N VAL A 58 3.02 10.08 -0.85
CA VAL A 58 1.85 9.88 0.04
C VAL A 58 1.45 8.40 0.13
N VAL A 59 1.35 7.71 -1.00
CA VAL A 59 0.98 6.30 -1.02
C VAL A 59 2.10 5.45 -0.41
N LYS A 60 3.36 5.73 -0.73
CA LYS A 60 4.53 5.03 -0.18
C LYS A 60 4.55 5.11 1.35
N LEU A 61 4.36 6.31 1.89
CA LEU A 61 4.23 6.56 3.33
C LEU A 61 3.07 5.79 3.95
N TRP A 62 1.91 5.79 3.30
CA TRP A 62 0.71 5.06 3.74
C TRP A 62 0.96 3.55 3.82
N LEU A 63 1.58 2.96 2.78
CA LEU A 63 1.88 1.53 2.72
C LEU A 63 2.90 1.09 3.78
N ALA A 64 3.83 1.98 4.15
CA ALA A 64 4.88 1.69 5.10
C ALA A 64 4.46 1.81 6.58
N ILE A 65 3.31 2.43 6.90
CA ILE A 65 2.81 2.57 8.29
C ILE A 65 2.88 1.28 9.10
N PRO A 66 2.35 0.12 8.63
CA PRO A 66 2.38 -1.11 9.42
C PRO A 66 3.77 -1.76 9.51
N VAL A 67 4.74 -1.28 8.72
CA VAL A 67 6.12 -1.78 8.70
C VAL A 67 6.98 -1.05 9.75
N LEU A 68 6.61 0.18 10.14
CA LEU A 68 7.33 0.99 11.14
C LEU A 68 7.62 0.27 12.48
N PRO A 69 6.68 -0.47 13.09
CA PRO A 69 6.92 -1.14 14.36
C PRO A 69 7.65 -2.49 14.22
N LEU A 70 8.00 -2.94 13.00
CA LEU A 70 8.65 -4.24 12.82
C LEU A 70 10.08 -4.22 13.39
N ALA A 71 10.33 -5.11 14.35
CA ALA A 71 11.65 -5.30 14.92
C ALA A 71 12.61 -6.00 13.94
N GLY A 72 13.90 -5.66 13.99
CA GLY A 72 14.95 -6.36 13.25
C GLY A 72 15.10 -5.95 11.78
N LEU A 73 14.46 -4.87 11.34
CA LEU A 73 14.86 -4.19 10.11
C LEU A 73 16.12 -3.35 10.40
N PRO A 74 17.15 -3.39 9.54
CA PRO A 74 18.34 -2.56 9.71
C PRO A 74 18.00 -1.07 9.63
N ASP A 75 18.90 -0.22 10.13
CA ASP A 75 18.80 1.21 9.87
C ASP A 75 19.04 1.45 8.36
N PRO A 76 18.11 2.10 7.64
CA PRO A 76 18.29 2.37 6.22
C PRO A 76 19.57 3.15 5.91
N THR A 77 20.03 4.00 6.83
CA THR A 77 21.20 4.86 6.63
C THR A 77 22.53 4.12 6.68
N GLU A 78 22.54 2.90 7.23
CA GLU A 78 23.71 2.02 7.31
C GLU A 78 23.85 1.08 6.10
N LEU A 79 22.86 1.07 5.20
CA LEU A 79 22.85 0.20 4.03
C LEU A 79 23.61 0.83 2.86
N PRO A 80 24.39 0.04 2.08
CA PRO A 80 25.10 0.56 0.90
C PRO A 80 24.21 1.33 -0.08
N ALA A 81 22.96 0.90 -0.26
CA ALA A 81 22.00 1.58 -1.12
C ALA A 81 21.68 3.03 -0.70
N TRP A 82 21.94 3.40 0.57
CA TRP A 82 21.75 4.77 1.05
C TRP A 82 22.80 5.74 0.53
N GLU A 83 24.05 5.31 0.49
CA GLU A 83 25.16 6.08 -0.08
C GLU A 83 25.02 6.16 -1.60
N GLU A 84 24.67 5.05 -2.24
CA GLU A 84 24.36 5.01 -3.67
C GLU A 84 23.29 6.05 -4.05
N ALA A 85 22.18 6.09 -3.31
CA ALA A 85 21.10 7.05 -3.52
C ALA A 85 21.50 8.52 -3.26
N ALA A 86 22.63 8.77 -2.59
CA ALA A 86 23.17 10.11 -2.40
C ALA A 86 23.96 10.60 -3.61
N THR A 87 24.54 9.68 -4.39
CA THR A 87 25.43 9.98 -5.53
C THR A 87 24.75 9.87 -6.88
N THR A 88 23.62 9.15 -6.96
CA THR A 88 22.87 8.92 -8.19
C THR A 88 21.82 10.01 -8.44
N GLU A 89 21.48 10.24 -9.71
CA GLU A 89 20.35 11.10 -10.06
C GLU A 89 19.03 10.55 -9.48
N ARG A 90 18.21 11.43 -8.91
CA ARG A 90 16.97 11.05 -8.20
C ARG A 90 15.91 10.38 -9.07
N THR A 91 16.06 10.41 -10.39
CA THR A 91 15.14 9.77 -11.34
C THR A 91 15.41 8.28 -11.48
N GLU A 92 16.58 7.79 -11.05
CA GLU A 92 16.91 6.37 -11.16
C GLU A 92 16.27 5.53 -10.05
N SER A 93 15.61 4.44 -10.45
CA SER A 93 14.98 3.49 -9.53
C SER A 93 15.95 2.43 -8.99
N LEU A 94 17.16 2.31 -9.53
CA LEU A 94 18.15 1.29 -9.14
C LEU A 94 18.56 1.38 -7.66
N PRO A 95 18.92 2.55 -7.09
CA PRO A 95 19.24 2.63 -5.67
C PRO A 95 18.05 2.25 -4.78
N LEU A 96 16.82 2.54 -5.23
CA LEU A 96 15.60 2.14 -4.51
C LEU A 96 15.37 0.63 -4.58
N LEU A 97 15.66 -0.01 -5.71
CA LEU A 97 15.62 -1.46 -5.83
C LEU A 97 16.64 -2.13 -4.90
N HIS A 98 17.88 -1.64 -4.89
CA HIS A 98 18.92 -2.12 -3.97
C HIS A 98 18.51 -1.91 -2.51
N MET A 99 17.91 -0.75 -2.20
CA MET A 99 17.38 -0.48 -0.86
C MET A 99 16.32 -1.51 -0.47
N ALA A 100 15.33 -1.80 -1.33
CA ALA A 100 14.32 -2.82 -1.05
C ALA A 100 14.93 -4.22 -0.83
N GLN A 101 15.91 -4.59 -1.66
CA GLN A 101 16.63 -5.86 -1.57
C GLN A 101 17.47 -5.99 -0.30
N GLN A 102 18.05 -4.90 0.21
CA GLN A 102 18.90 -4.91 1.40
C GLN A 102 18.09 -4.74 2.69
N LEU A 103 17.01 -3.96 2.65
CA LEU A 103 16.20 -3.62 3.82
C LEU A 103 15.12 -4.68 4.12
N LEU A 104 14.36 -5.10 3.11
CA LEU A 104 13.12 -5.87 3.31
C LEU A 104 13.29 -7.36 2.99
N TYR A 105 13.98 -7.69 1.90
CA TYR A 105 14.03 -9.06 1.39
C TYR A 105 14.75 -10.06 2.31
N PRO A 106 15.75 -9.67 3.11
CA PRO A 106 16.34 -10.54 4.13
C PRO A 106 15.38 -10.81 5.30
N SER A 107 14.35 -9.97 5.47
CA SER A 107 13.38 -10.07 6.56
C SER A 107 12.33 -11.13 6.24
N LEU A 108 12.64 -12.37 6.62
CA LEU A 108 11.73 -13.51 6.50
C LEU A 108 10.89 -13.72 7.77
N PRO A 109 9.66 -14.24 7.64
CA PRO A 109 8.94 -14.50 6.38
C PRO A 109 8.47 -13.19 5.72
N VAL A 110 8.51 -13.11 4.38
CA VAL A 110 8.12 -11.89 3.60
C VAL A 110 6.74 -11.35 4.00
N ASP A 111 5.80 -12.27 4.27
CA ASP A 111 4.43 -11.99 4.71
C ASP A 111 4.34 -11.02 5.90
N ARG A 112 5.35 -10.98 6.77
CA ARG A 112 5.38 -10.15 7.99
C ARG A 112 5.28 -8.65 7.68
N TRP A 113 5.76 -8.23 6.53
CA TRP A 113 5.77 -6.83 6.10
C TRP A 113 4.92 -6.63 4.84
N LEU A 114 4.83 -7.64 3.97
CA LEU A 114 4.08 -7.55 2.73
C LEU A 114 2.55 -7.56 2.95
N ILE A 115 2.01 -8.50 3.73
CA ILE A 115 0.55 -8.60 3.93
C ILE A 115 -0.02 -7.35 4.61
N PRO A 116 0.60 -6.80 5.68
CA PRO A 116 0.11 -5.56 6.27
C PRO A 116 0.14 -4.38 5.29
N ALA A 117 1.18 -4.25 4.46
CA ALA A 117 1.22 -3.23 3.42
C ALA A 117 0.13 -3.42 2.35
N ARG A 118 -0.11 -4.66 1.90
CA ARG A 118 -1.23 -4.99 0.99
C ARG A 118 -2.59 -4.65 1.62
N ALA A 119 -2.74 -4.81 2.93
CA ALA A 119 -3.94 -4.39 3.65
C ALA A 119 -4.14 -2.87 3.57
N MET A 120 -3.07 -2.08 3.67
CA MET A 120 -3.12 -0.63 3.48
C MET A 120 -3.56 -0.25 2.07
N SER A 121 -3.09 -0.96 1.03
CA SER A 121 -3.59 -0.81 -0.35
C SER A 121 -5.08 -1.15 -0.46
N ALA A 122 -5.52 -2.25 0.17
CA ALA A 122 -6.92 -2.67 0.17
C ALA A 122 -7.84 -1.63 0.86
N LEU A 123 -7.36 -0.95 1.90
CA LEU A 123 -8.09 0.15 2.55
C LEU A 123 -8.28 1.35 1.62
N LEU A 124 -7.29 1.69 0.78
CA LEU A 124 -7.45 2.74 -0.25
C LEU A 124 -8.49 2.32 -1.29
N GLY A 125 -8.48 1.05 -1.71
CA GLY A 125 -9.53 0.49 -2.57
C GLY A 125 -10.93 0.59 -1.95
N CYS A 126 -11.07 0.24 -0.67
CA CYS A 126 -12.33 0.40 0.06
C CYS A 126 -12.78 1.86 0.13
N LEU A 127 -11.86 2.79 0.37
CA LEU A 127 -12.16 4.23 0.40
C LEU A 127 -12.67 4.70 -0.96
N LEU A 128 -12.00 4.31 -2.05
CA LEU A 128 -12.44 4.63 -3.40
C LEU A 128 -13.84 4.06 -3.71
N LEU A 129 -14.07 2.78 -3.40
CA LEU A 129 -15.38 2.15 -3.57
C LEU A 129 -16.47 2.84 -2.74
N ALA A 130 -16.15 3.28 -1.51
CA ALA A 130 -17.08 4.04 -0.69
C ALA A 130 -17.44 5.39 -1.33
N VAL A 131 -16.48 6.08 -1.95
CA VAL A 131 -16.71 7.32 -2.70
C VAL A 131 -17.59 7.06 -3.92
N ILE A 132 -17.28 6.04 -4.72
CA ILE A 132 -18.07 5.64 -5.89
C ILE A 132 -19.51 5.30 -5.49
N LEU A 133 -19.68 4.48 -4.45
CA LEU A 133 -20.99 4.09 -3.94
C LEU A 133 -21.81 5.29 -3.46
N ARG A 134 -21.18 6.20 -2.71
CA ARG A 134 -21.85 7.43 -2.25
C ARG A 134 -22.29 8.29 -3.42
N TRP A 135 -21.39 8.52 -4.37
CA TRP A 135 -21.66 9.36 -5.54
C TRP A 135 -22.74 8.77 -6.44
N ALA A 136 -22.66 7.48 -6.78
CA ALA A 136 -23.67 6.81 -7.61
C ALA A 136 -25.03 6.74 -6.91
N ARG A 137 -25.05 6.55 -5.58
CA ARG A 137 -26.28 6.61 -4.79
C ARG A 137 -26.94 7.98 -4.86
N GLU A 138 -26.16 9.07 -4.78
CA GLU A 138 -26.66 10.44 -4.87
C GLU A 138 -27.24 10.77 -6.25
N ARG A 139 -26.67 10.20 -7.32
CA ARG A 139 -27.05 10.49 -8.70
C ARG A 139 -28.22 9.64 -9.22
N VAL A 140 -28.19 8.33 -8.98
CA VAL A 140 -29.08 7.36 -9.65
C VAL A 140 -29.78 6.42 -8.66
N GLY A 141 -29.46 6.53 -7.36
CA GLY A 141 -30.06 5.75 -6.29
C GLY A 141 -29.28 4.49 -5.91
N ILE A 142 -29.71 3.85 -4.81
CA ILE A 142 -28.93 2.81 -4.13
C ILE A 142 -28.69 1.55 -4.96
N LYS A 143 -29.64 1.14 -5.82
CA LYS A 143 -29.49 -0.07 -6.65
C LYS A 143 -28.34 0.09 -7.65
N MET A 144 -28.27 1.25 -8.32
CA MET A 144 -27.21 1.56 -9.27
C MET A 144 -25.88 1.81 -8.57
N GLY A 145 -25.88 2.38 -7.35
CA GLY A 145 -24.66 2.50 -6.56
C GLY A 145 -24.05 1.15 -6.19
N LEU A 146 -24.87 0.18 -5.77
CA LEU A 146 -24.41 -1.18 -5.49
C LEU A 146 -23.91 -1.88 -6.77
N ALA A 147 -24.63 -1.73 -7.89
CA ALA A 147 -24.21 -2.29 -9.18
C ALA A 147 -22.86 -1.71 -9.65
N ALA A 148 -22.68 -0.39 -9.54
CA ALA A 148 -21.41 0.27 -9.88
C ALA A 148 -20.24 -0.21 -9.02
N THR A 149 -20.48 -0.47 -7.73
CA THR A 149 -19.45 -0.96 -6.81
C THR A 149 -19.07 -2.42 -7.07
N LEU A 150 -19.99 -3.22 -7.62
CA LEU A 150 -19.71 -4.61 -8.02
C LEU A 150 -18.93 -4.71 -9.34
N LEU A 151 -19.01 -3.68 -10.19
CA LEU A 151 -18.33 -3.64 -11.49
C LEU A 151 -16.96 -2.97 -11.43
N ALA A 152 -16.69 -2.20 -10.38
CA ALA A 152 -15.42 -1.52 -10.14
C ALA A 152 -14.41 -2.48 -9.50
#